data_AF-A0A1E4FII0-F1
#
_entry.id   AF-A0A1E4FII0-F1
#
_cell.length_a   1.000
_cell.length_b   1.000
_cell.length_c   1.000
_cell.angle_alpha   90.00
_cell.angle_beta   90.00
_cell.angle_gamma   90.00
#
_symmetry.space_group_name_H-M   'P 1'
#
loop_
_entity.id
_entity.type
_entity.pdbx_description
1 polymer ?
#
loop_
_entity_poly.entity_id
_entity_poly.type
_entity_poly.pdbx_seq_one_letter_code
_entity_poly.pdbx_strand_id
1 'polypeptide(L)'
;MFFGSSPIPQPMQPKSPADAALAQMRAALKEECQNHPTLFMMECKKLYLTILETYELQGKARQGAQAPDAQALLTQELRNQLLGFALMQCLPENVSKQAAQQAQQLAGGQRAQRTRASYLVSELEKHLDATPEVEEKVSRWLMLQPLFRLSNQQPELFQELAKHFGDLARKIPDLLRSTNESLVTLMKTAPPG
;
A
#
# COMPACT_ATOMS: atom_id res chain seq x y z
N MET A 1 -28.90 -10.06 43.78
CA MET A 1 -28.17 -10.47 42.57
C MET A 1 -28.24 -9.33 41.58
N PHE A 2 -27.12 -8.68 41.26
CA PHE A 2 -27.03 -7.64 40.23
C PHE A 2 -26.02 -8.13 39.19
N PHE A 3 -26.51 -8.60 38.04
CA PHE A 3 -25.65 -8.77 36.86
C PHE A 3 -25.73 -7.47 36.08
N GLY A 4 -24.67 -6.67 36.17
CA GLY A 4 -24.48 -5.48 35.35
C GLY A 4 -24.31 -5.89 33.90
N SER A 5 -25.25 -5.48 33.06
CA SER A 5 -25.16 -5.58 31.60
C SER A 5 -23.93 -4.79 31.14
N SER A 6 -22.88 -5.49 30.71
CA SER A 6 -21.77 -4.83 30.02
C SER A 6 -22.31 -4.17 28.74
N PRO A 7 -22.00 -2.89 28.48
CA PRO A 7 -22.41 -2.26 27.24
C PRO A 7 -21.67 -2.95 26.09
N ILE A 8 -22.45 -3.43 25.12
CA ILE A 8 -21.95 -3.93 23.83
C ILE A 8 -21.13 -2.79 23.21
N PRO A 9 -19.86 -3.02 22.79
CA PRO A 9 -19.08 -1.98 22.13
C PRO A 9 -19.80 -1.55 20.86
N GLN A 10 -20.34 -0.33 20.85
CA GLN A 10 -20.92 0.26 19.65
C GLN A 10 -19.81 0.44 18.61
N PRO A 11 -20.07 0.16 17.32
CA PRO A 11 -19.10 0.45 16.27
C PRO A 11 -18.78 1.94 16.29
N MET A 12 -17.51 2.30 16.51
CA MET A 12 -17.08 3.70 16.53
C MET A 12 -17.42 4.33 15.17
N GLN A 13 -18.31 5.31 15.17
CA GLN A 13 -18.59 6.09 13.97
C GLN A 13 -17.28 6.76 13.49
N PRO A 14 -17.02 6.78 12.17
CA PRO A 14 -15.82 7.43 11.64
C PRO A 14 -15.81 8.90 12.04
N LYS A 15 -14.68 9.37 12.58
CA LYS A 15 -14.54 10.75 13.10
C LYS A 15 -14.45 11.80 11.98
N SER A 16 -14.24 11.39 10.72
CA SER A 16 -14.22 12.26 9.54
C SER A 16 -14.53 11.49 8.25
N PRO A 17 -14.86 12.18 7.13
CA PRO A 17 -15.02 11.57 5.82
C PRO A 17 -13.77 10.79 5.36
N ALA A 18 -12.57 11.32 5.66
CA ALA A 18 -11.31 10.63 5.41
C ALA A 18 -11.23 9.30 6.17
N ASP A 19 -11.61 9.28 7.46
CA ASP A 19 -11.62 8.07 8.26
C ASP A 19 -12.67 7.06 7.77
N ALA A 20 -13.81 7.54 7.26
CA ALA A 20 -14.83 6.69 6.65
C ALA A 20 -14.32 6.03 5.36
N ALA A 21 -13.68 6.79 4.47
CA ALA A 21 -13.10 6.28 3.23
C ALA A 21 -12.03 5.22 3.52
N LEU A 22 -11.15 5.47 4.50
CA LEU A 22 -10.13 4.50 4.91
C LEU A 22 -10.74 3.26 5.56
N ALA A 23 -11.76 3.42 6.41
CA ALA A 23 -12.45 2.30 7.04
C ALA A 23 -13.15 1.41 6.01
N GLN A 24 -13.80 2.00 5.00
CA GLN A 24 -14.42 1.26 3.89
C GLN A 24 -13.38 0.48 3.09
N MET A 25 -12.26 1.11 2.70
CA MET A 25 -11.17 0.40 2.02
C MET A 25 -10.63 -0.76 2.85
N ARG A 26 -10.42 -0.56 4.15
CA ARG A 26 -9.94 -1.63 5.05
C ARG A 26 -10.97 -2.75 5.21
N ALA A 27 -12.26 -2.44 5.23
CA ALA A 27 -13.31 -3.45 5.28
C ALA A 27 -13.29 -4.32 4.01
N ALA A 28 -13.25 -3.69 2.84
CA ALA A 28 -13.16 -4.40 1.56
C ALA A 28 -11.87 -5.24 1.44
N LEU A 29 -10.72 -4.70 1.88
CA LEU A 29 -9.48 -5.47 1.93
C LEU A 29 -9.55 -6.65 2.88
N LYS A 30 -10.22 -6.51 4.03
CA LYS A 30 -10.38 -7.62 4.98
C LYS A 30 -11.19 -8.77 4.36
N GLU A 31 -12.22 -8.43 3.60
CA GLU A 31 -13.03 -9.40 2.85
C GLU A 31 -12.21 -10.10 1.77
N GLU A 32 -11.48 -9.34 0.94
CA GLU A 32 -10.57 -9.89 -0.09
C GLU A 32 -9.46 -10.78 0.49
N CYS A 33 -9.01 -10.48 1.72
CA CYS A 33 -8.00 -11.29 2.41
C CYS A 33 -8.59 -12.53 3.11
N GLN A 34 -9.90 -12.78 3.03
CA GLN A 34 -10.58 -13.96 3.59
C GLN A 34 -10.22 -14.24 5.06
N ASN A 35 -10.06 -13.19 5.87
CA ASN A 35 -9.61 -13.28 7.26
C ASN A 35 -8.20 -13.85 7.48
N HIS A 36 -7.30 -13.82 6.49
CA HIS A 36 -5.87 -14.04 6.71
C HIS A 36 -5.24 -12.78 7.32
N PRO A 37 -4.98 -12.72 8.65
CA PRO A 37 -4.61 -11.47 9.31
C PRO A 37 -3.25 -10.94 8.84
N THR A 38 -2.27 -11.83 8.61
CA THR A 38 -0.95 -11.43 8.11
C THR A 38 -1.05 -10.81 6.71
N LEU A 39 -1.81 -11.43 5.81
CA LEU A 39 -2.03 -10.91 4.46
C LEU A 39 -2.75 -9.55 4.51
N PHE A 40 -3.83 -9.45 5.28
CA PHE A 40 -4.57 -8.22 5.47
C PHE A 40 -3.68 -7.06 5.95
N MET A 41 -2.80 -7.32 6.92
CA MET A 41 -1.91 -6.30 7.47
C MET A 41 -0.80 -5.91 6.47
N MET A 42 -0.29 -6.87 5.69
CA MET A 42 0.64 -6.58 4.60
C MET A 42 0.00 -5.71 3.52
N GLU A 43 -1.25 -5.99 3.13
CA GLU A 43 -1.98 -5.20 2.14
C GLU A 43 -2.35 -3.81 2.69
N CYS A 44 -2.74 -3.69 3.96
CA CYS A 44 -2.92 -2.38 4.61
C CYS A 44 -1.62 -1.56 4.55
N LYS A 45 -0.46 -2.20 4.81
CA LYS A 45 0.84 -1.52 4.75
C LYS A 45 1.15 -1.00 3.35
N LYS A 46 0.88 -1.77 2.30
CA LYS A 46 1.00 -1.32 0.90
C LYS A 46 0.13 -0.09 0.63
N LEU A 47 -1.15 -0.15 1.00
CA LEU A 47 -2.10 0.97 0.85
C LEU A 47 -1.60 2.23 1.56
N TYR A 48 -1.13 2.10 2.80
CA TYR A 48 -0.64 3.22 3.58
C TYR A 48 0.62 3.85 2.97
N LEU A 49 1.56 3.02 2.50
CA LEU A 49 2.73 3.50 1.78
C LEU A 49 2.33 4.22 0.49
N THR A 50 1.36 3.69 -0.26
CA THR A 50 0.80 4.37 -1.45
C THR A 50 0.27 5.76 -1.11
N ILE A 51 -0.53 5.90 -0.04
CA ILE A 51 -1.08 7.20 0.39
C ILE A 51 0.04 8.19 0.76
N LEU A 52 1.06 7.73 1.49
CA LEU A 52 2.17 8.57 1.93
C LEU A 52 3.04 9.02 0.75
N GLU A 53 3.45 8.10 -0.12
CA GLU A 53 4.29 8.41 -1.28
C GLU A 53 3.54 9.30 -2.29
N THR A 54 2.22 9.14 -2.42
CA THR A 54 1.34 10.03 -3.21
C THR A 54 1.33 11.45 -2.65
N TYR A 55 1.20 11.60 -1.34
CA TYR A 55 1.20 12.90 -0.68
C TYR A 55 2.55 13.63 -0.83
N GLU A 56 3.66 12.91 -0.68
CA GLU A 56 5.00 13.46 -0.91
C GLU A 56 5.19 13.93 -2.36
N LEU A 57 4.73 13.13 -3.33
CA LEU A 57 4.80 13.47 -4.75
C LEU A 57 3.97 14.72 -5.07
N GLN A 58 2.75 14.82 -4.53
CA GLN A 58 1.93 16.02 -4.69
C GLN A 58 2.61 17.26 -4.09
N GLY A 59 3.27 17.12 -2.93
CA GLY A 59 4.04 18.20 -2.31
C GLY A 59 5.19 18.71 -3.21
N LYS A 60 5.90 17.79 -3.87
CA LYS A 60 6.97 18.12 -4.84
C LYS A 60 6.41 18.78 -6.11
N ALA A 61 5.28 18.28 -6.64
CA ALA A 61 4.68 18.81 -7.86
C ALA A 61 4.09 20.23 -7.68
N ARG A 62 3.57 20.57 -6.49
CA ARG A 62 3.09 21.92 -6.17
C ARG A 62 4.18 23.00 -6.26
N GLN A 63 5.46 22.63 -6.15
CA GLN A 63 6.58 23.55 -6.34
C GLN A 63 6.83 23.90 -7.83
N GLY A 64 6.18 23.19 -8.77
CA GLY A 64 6.43 23.26 -10.23
C GLY A 64 5.27 23.77 -11.09
N ALA A 65 4.23 24.38 -10.52
CA ALA A 65 3.16 25.14 -11.20
C ALA A 65 1.92 24.41 -11.80
N GLN A 66 1.72 23.10 -11.63
CA GLN A 66 0.39 22.47 -11.78
C GLN A 66 0.21 21.32 -10.78
N ALA A 67 -0.89 21.32 -10.03
CA ALA A 67 -1.24 20.21 -9.15
C ALA A 67 -1.70 19.03 -10.04
N PRO A 68 -1.01 17.88 -10.01
CA PRO A 68 -1.44 16.72 -10.79
C PRO A 68 -2.76 16.18 -10.23
N ASP A 69 -3.55 15.52 -11.09
CA ASP A 69 -4.81 14.90 -10.69
C ASP A 69 -4.57 13.91 -9.53
N ALA A 70 -5.27 14.14 -8.43
CA ALA A 70 -5.15 13.40 -7.17
C ALA A 70 -5.38 11.90 -7.38
N GLN A 71 -6.37 11.56 -8.20
CA GLN A 71 -6.70 10.17 -8.50
C GLN A 71 -5.63 9.53 -9.36
N ALA A 72 -5.16 10.21 -10.41
CA ALA A 72 -4.07 9.71 -11.26
C ALA A 72 -2.79 9.44 -10.46
N LEU A 73 -2.40 10.35 -9.55
CA LEU A 73 -1.23 10.16 -8.69
C LEU A 73 -1.36 8.92 -7.79
N LEU A 74 -2.50 8.80 -7.10
CA LEU A 74 -2.75 7.67 -6.21
C LEU A 74 -2.75 6.35 -6.98
N THR A 75 -3.38 6.34 -8.16
CA THR A 75 -3.48 5.14 -9.01
C THR A 75 -2.11 4.75 -9.58
N GLN A 76 -1.33 5.72 -10.03
CA GLN A 76 0.02 5.48 -10.52
C GLN A 76 0.91 4.91 -9.41
N GLU A 77 0.85 5.50 -8.21
CA GLU A 77 1.65 5.04 -7.09
C GLU A 77 1.22 3.66 -6.60
N LEU A 78 -0.09 3.38 -6.58
CA LEU A 78 -0.62 2.05 -6.28
C LEU A 78 -0.05 1.00 -7.26
N ARG A 79 -0.06 1.31 -8.56
CA ARG A 79 0.49 0.41 -9.59
C ARG A 79 1.97 0.16 -9.37
N ASN A 80 2.76 1.19 -9.08
CA ASN A 80 4.19 1.04 -8.81
C ASN A 80 4.46 0.15 -7.59
N GLN A 81 3.71 0.33 -6.50
CA GLN A 81 3.85 -0.50 -5.31
C GLN A 81 3.52 -1.96 -5.63
N LEU A 82 2.35 -2.22 -6.21
CA LEU A 82 1.90 -3.58 -6.55
C LEU A 82 2.84 -4.29 -7.52
N LEU A 83 3.30 -3.57 -8.54
CA LEU A 83 4.28 -4.09 -9.49
C LEU A 83 5.61 -4.36 -8.82
N GLY A 84 6.13 -3.44 -8.00
CA GLY A 84 7.37 -3.67 -7.24
C GLY A 84 7.29 -4.95 -6.39
N PHE A 85 6.16 -5.17 -5.70
CA PHE A 85 5.93 -6.42 -4.97
C PHE A 85 5.91 -7.66 -5.87
N ALA A 86 5.27 -7.61 -7.03
CA ALA A 86 5.24 -8.73 -7.97
C ALA A 86 6.64 -9.03 -8.56
N LEU A 87 7.39 -8.00 -8.92
CA LEU A 87 8.75 -8.13 -9.46
C LEU A 87 9.71 -8.73 -8.43
N MET A 88 9.61 -8.34 -7.16
CA MET A 88 10.41 -8.93 -6.08
C MET A 88 10.14 -10.43 -5.88
N GLN A 89 8.96 -10.94 -6.25
CA GLN A 89 8.68 -12.39 -6.25
C GLN A 89 9.25 -13.12 -7.47
N CYS A 90 9.62 -12.37 -8.51
CA CYS A 90 10.21 -12.93 -9.72
C CYS A 90 11.74 -13.02 -9.64
N LEU A 91 12.35 -12.22 -8.77
CA LEU A 91 13.79 -12.03 -8.67
C LEU A 91 14.37 -12.63 -7.36
N PRO A 92 15.67 -12.95 -7.35
CA PRO A 92 16.37 -13.32 -6.11
C PRO A 92 16.29 -12.22 -5.03
N GLU A 93 16.29 -12.63 -3.76
CA GLU A 93 16.16 -11.71 -2.62
C GLU A 93 17.33 -10.69 -2.55
N ASN A 94 18.55 -11.11 -2.88
CA ASN A 94 19.72 -10.23 -2.92
C ASN A 94 19.58 -9.12 -3.98
N VAL A 95 19.05 -9.45 -5.16
CA VAL A 95 18.76 -8.48 -6.22
C VAL A 95 17.68 -7.50 -5.75
N SER A 96 16.61 -8.02 -5.15
CA SER A 96 15.52 -7.20 -4.60
C SER A 96 16.00 -6.22 -3.53
N LYS A 97 16.89 -6.67 -2.62
CA LYS A 97 17.50 -5.81 -1.59
C LYS A 97 18.38 -4.73 -2.19
N GLN A 98 19.20 -5.07 -3.19
CA GLN A 98 20.05 -4.11 -3.87
C GLN A 98 19.23 -3.03 -4.60
N ALA A 99 18.20 -3.45 -5.34
CA ALA A 99 17.29 -2.53 -6.02
C ALA A 99 16.57 -1.59 -5.04
N ALA A 100 16.13 -2.10 -3.88
CA ALA A 100 15.50 -1.29 -2.83
C ALA A 100 16.45 -0.25 -2.22
N GLN A 101 17.73 -0.62 -1.98
CA GLN A 101 18.75 0.31 -1.50
C GLN A 101 19.02 1.42 -2.53
N GLN A 102 19.15 1.06 -3.81
CA GLN A 102 19.36 2.02 -4.88
C GLN A 102 18.18 2.97 -5.04
N ALA A 103 16.94 2.45 -5.02
CA ALA A 103 15.72 3.25 -5.09
C ALA A 103 15.62 4.24 -3.92
N GLN A 104 16.03 3.84 -2.71
CA GLN A 104 16.05 4.73 -1.55
C GLN A 104 17.06 5.87 -1.71
N GLN A 105 18.25 5.61 -2.25
CA GLN A 105 19.25 6.66 -2.52
C GLN A 105 18.74 7.66 -3.57
N LEU A 106 18.12 7.17 -4.64
CA LEU A 106 17.56 8.01 -5.70
C LEU A 106 16.39 8.87 -5.21
N ALA A 107 15.50 8.29 -4.40
CA ALA A 107 14.35 9.00 -3.83
C ALA A 107 14.75 10.09 -2.82
N GLY A 108 15.87 9.92 -2.11
CA GLY A 108 16.42 10.89 -1.15
C GLY A 108 17.18 12.06 -1.79
N GLY A 109 17.40 12.04 -3.10
CA GLY A 109 18.09 13.13 -3.81
C GLY A 109 17.26 14.42 -3.88
N GLN A 110 17.94 15.58 -3.80
CA GLN A 110 17.30 16.92 -3.83
C GLN A 110 16.48 17.20 -5.11
N ARG A 111 16.65 16.41 -6.18
CA ARG A 111 15.91 16.51 -7.45
C ARG A 111 14.97 15.33 -7.70
N ALA A 112 14.60 14.56 -6.68
CA ALA A 112 13.76 13.37 -6.86
C ALA A 112 12.38 13.75 -7.43
N GLN A 113 12.17 13.46 -8.71
CA GLN A 113 10.92 13.71 -9.45
C GLN A 113 9.93 12.53 -9.39
N ARG A 114 10.38 11.38 -8.87
CA ARG A 114 9.59 10.14 -8.78
C ARG A 114 9.50 9.66 -7.33
N THR A 115 8.55 8.78 -7.07
CA THR A 115 8.40 8.08 -5.80
C THR A 115 9.43 6.97 -5.65
N ARG A 116 9.60 6.46 -4.42
CA ARG A 116 10.53 5.35 -4.18
C ARG A 116 10.05 4.09 -4.88
N ALA A 117 8.76 3.81 -4.90
CA ALA A 117 8.21 2.66 -5.63
C ALA A 117 8.49 2.74 -7.14
N SER A 118 8.37 3.93 -7.74
CA SER A 118 8.71 4.12 -9.15
C SER A 118 10.19 3.83 -9.43
N TYR A 119 11.11 4.32 -8.60
CA TYR A 119 12.53 3.97 -8.73
C TYR A 119 12.77 2.47 -8.51
N LEU A 120 12.10 1.86 -7.53
CA LEU A 120 12.24 0.43 -7.25
C LEU A 120 11.84 -0.42 -8.45
N VAL A 121 10.68 -0.14 -9.06
CA VAL A 121 10.23 -0.84 -10.28
C VAL A 121 11.29 -0.73 -11.38
N SER A 122 11.77 0.48 -11.67
CA SER A 122 12.79 0.71 -12.69
C SER A 122 14.12 -0.01 -12.40
N GLU A 123 14.51 -0.17 -11.14
CA GLU A 123 15.70 -0.94 -10.79
C GLU A 123 15.47 -2.45 -10.91
N LEU A 124 14.30 -2.97 -10.52
CA LEU A 124 13.98 -4.39 -10.62
C LEU A 124 13.84 -4.84 -12.08
N GLU A 125 13.22 -4.03 -12.93
CA GLU A 125 13.02 -4.35 -14.36
C GLU A 125 14.34 -4.54 -15.12
N LYS A 126 15.45 -3.91 -14.69
CA LYS A 126 16.78 -4.11 -15.30
C LYS A 126 17.31 -5.53 -15.15
N HIS A 127 16.75 -6.30 -14.22
CA HIS A 127 17.18 -7.66 -13.91
C HIS A 127 16.24 -8.73 -14.48
N LEU A 128 15.23 -8.32 -15.26
CA LEU A 128 14.30 -9.22 -15.91
C LEU A 128 14.51 -9.23 -17.41
N ASP A 129 14.54 -10.42 -17.97
CA ASP A 129 14.45 -10.60 -19.42
C ASP A 129 12.99 -10.38 -19.85
N ALA A 130 12.78 -9.58 -20.89
CA ALA A 130 11.46 -9.33 -21.46
C ALA A 130 10.97 -10.54 -22.27
N THR A 131 10.62 -11.62 -21.56
CA THR A 131 10.07 -12.85 -22.16
C THR A 131 8.60 -13.05 -21.76
N PRO A 132 7.80 -13.72 -22.59
CA PRO A 132 6.41 -14.04 -22.26
C PRO A 132 6.27 -14.82 -20.94
N GLU A 133 7.22 -15.70 -20.59
CA GLU A 133 7.17 -16.45 -19.34
C GLU A 133 7.30 -15.53 -18.11
N VAL A 134 8.16 -14.51 -18.20
CA VAL A 134 8.33 -13.51 -17.14
C VAL A 134 7.09 -12.65 -17.00
N GLU A 135 6.51 -12.19 -18.11
CA GLU A 135 5.26 -11.41 -18.10
C GLU A 135 4.10 -12.19 -17.48
N GLU A 136 3.97 -13.48 -17.81
CA GLU A 136 2.96 -14.34 -17.21
C GLU A 136 3.20 -14.54 -15.71
N LYS A 137 4.46 -14.73 -15.29
CA LYS A 137 4.83 -14.87 -13.88
C LYS A 137 4.50 -13.60 -13.09
N VAL A 138 4.84 -12.42 -13.61
CA VAL A 138 4.52 -11.13 -12.99
C VAL A 138 3.01 -10.96 -12.89
N SER A 139 2.26 -11.29 -13.95
CA SER A 139 0.80 -11.21 -13.98
C SER A 139 0.16 -12.12 -12.92
N ARG A 140 0.66 -13.35 -12.76
CA ARG A 140 0.21 -14.26 -11.70
C ARG A 140 0.44 -13.67 -10.31
N TRP A 141 1.61 -13.08 -10.06
CA TRP A 141 1.90 -12.43 -8.79
C TRP A 141 1.06 -11.19 -8.52
N LEU A 142 0.71 -10.42 -9.54
CA LEU A 142 -0.24 -9.30 -9.41
C LEU A 142 -1.62 -9.82 -9.00
N MET A 143 -2.14 -10.85 -9.67
CA MET A 143 -3.47 -11.41 -9.39
C MET A 143 -3.59 -12.00 -7.98
N LEU A 144 -2.49 -12.43 -7.37
CA LEU A 144 -2.47 -12.93 -6.00
C LEU A 144 -2.63 -11.81 -4.96
N GLN A 145 -2.36 -10.54 -5.32
CA GLN A 145 -2.43 -9.42 -4.38
C GLN A 145 -3.88 -8.92 -4.21
N PRO A 146 -4.44 -8.95 -2.98
CA PRO A 146 -5.77 -8.41 -2.69
C PRO A 146 -5.98 -6.96 -3.14
N LEU A 147 -5.03 -6.06 -2.91
CA LEU A 147 -5.15 -4.68 -3.38
C LEU A 147 -5.24 -4.57 -4.90
N PHE A 148 -4.53 -5.44 -5.64
CA PHE A 148 -4.60 -5.45 -7.10
C PHE A 148 -6.00 -5.84 -7.56
N ARG A 149 -6.54 -6.95 -7.04
CA ARG A 149 -7.91 -7.38 -7.38
C ARG A 149 -8.93 -6.32 -7.01
N LEU A 150 -8.83 -5.76 -5.80
CA LEU A 150 -9.73 -4.71 -5.33
C LEU A 150 -9.66 -3.46 -6.20
N SER A 151 -8.48 -3.06 -6.68
CA SER A 151 -8.32 -1.90 -7.57
C SER A 151 -8.99 -2.06 -8.94
N ASN A 152 -9.20 -3.31 -9.38
CA ASN A 152 -9.89 -3.61 -10.63
C ASN A 152 -11.40 -3.83 -10.42
N GLN A 153 -11.81 -4.37 -9.27
CA GLN A 153 -13.21 -4.71 -8.98
C GLN A 153 -14.00 -3.53 -8.39
N GLN A 154 -13.37 -2.71 -7.54
CA GLN A 154 -14.00 -1.60 -6.82
C GLN A 154 -13.16 -0.31 -6.94
N PRO A 155 -12.92 0.20 -8.17
CA PRO A 155 -12.10 1.39 -8.39
C PRO A 155 -12.63 2.63 -7.65
N GLU A 156 -13.93 2.71 -7.40
CA GLU A 156 -14.59 3.79 -6.66
C GLU A 156 -14.07 3.97 -5.23
N LEU A 157 -13.62 2.89 -4.57
CA LEU A 157 -13.00 2.99 -3.24
C LEU A 157 -11.69 3.78 -3.29
N PHE A 158 -10.91 3.60 -4.36
CA PHE A 158 -9.66 4.32 -4.57
C PHE A 158 -9.92 5.77 -4.98
N GLN A 159 -11.00 6.02 -5.74
CA GLN A 159 -11.44 7.37 -6.07
C GLN A 159 -11.83 8.15 -4.81
N GLU A 160 -12.58 7.52 -3.91
CA GLU A 160 -12.98 8.16 -2.65
C GLU A 160 -11.76 8.42 -1.76
N LEU A 161 -10.84 7.47 -1.63
CA LEU A 161 -9.57 7.69 -0.92
C LEU A 161 -8.76 8.84 -1.52
N ALA A 162 -8.73 8.97 -2.84
CA ALA A 162 -7.97 10.02 -3.52
C ALA A 162 -8.45 11.43 -3.16
N LYS A 163 -9.74 11.60 -2.82
CA LYS A 163 -10.27 12.89 -2.35
C LYS A 163 -9.71 13.31 -0.99
N HIS A 164 -9.29 12.34 -0.17
CA HIS A 164 -8.93 12.55 1.24
C HIS A 164 -7.49 12.19 1.58
N PHE A 165 -6.65 11.80 0.59
CA PHE A 165 -5.30 11.29 0.88
C PHE A 165 -4.43 12.30 1.65
N GLY A 166 -4.62 13.60 1.46
CA GLY A 166 -3.86 14.64 2.16
C GLY A 166 -4.14 14.67 3.66
N ASP A 167 -5.40 14.46 4.06
CA ASP A 167 -5.80 14.36 5.47
C ASP A 167 -5.37 13.02 6.07
N LEU A 168 -5.45 11.95 5.27
CA LEU A 168 -5.01 10.61 5.68
C LEU A 168 -3.50 10.54 5.89
N ALA A 169 -2.70 11.18 5.03
CA ALA A 169 -1.24 11.13 5.06
C ALA A 169 -0.65 11.50 6.42
N ARG A 170 -1.30 12.42 7.16
CA ARG A 170 -0.88 12.82 8.51
C ARG A 170 -1.05 11.71 9.55
N LYS A 171 -2.01 10.80 9.36
CA LYS A 171 -2.31 9.67 10.25
C LYS A 171 -1.56 8.40 9.85
N ILE A 172 -1.10 8.31 8.60
CA ILE A 172 -0.42 7.13 8.07
C ILE A 172 0.79 6.68 8.91
N PRO A 173 1.69 7.55 9.41
CA PRO A 173 2.84 7.10 10.20
C PRO A 173 2.46 6.29 11.44
N ASP A 174 1.40 6.70 12.15
CA ASP A 174 0.91 6.00 13.34
C ASP A 174 0.21 4.68 12.96
N LEU A 175 -0.58 4.70 11.88
CA LEU A 175 -1.22 3.49 11.34
C LEU A 175 -0.18 2.45 10.87
N LEU A 176 0.90 2.89 10.21
CA LEU A 176 2.01 2.04 9.79
C LEU A 176 2.72 1.43 11.00
N ARG A 177 3.00 2.24 12.04
CA ARG A 177 3.62 1.76 13.28
C ARG A 177 2.76 0.68 13.93
N SER A 178 1.49 0.96 14.16
CA SER A 178 0.54 0.01 14.76
C SER A 178 0.38 -1.28 13.94
N THR A 179 0.37 -1.15 12.61
CA THR A 179 0.31 -2.30 11.70
C THR A 179 1.57 -3.15 11.78
N ASN A 180 2.75 -2.53 11.83
CA ASN A 180 4.03 -3.24 12.00
C ASN A 180 4.12 -3.95 13.36
N GLU A 181 3.72 -3.28 14.45
CA GLU A 181 3.70 -3.89 15.80
C GLU A 181 2.79 -5.12 15.86
N SER A 182 1.62 -5.01 15.22
CA SER A 182 0.66 -6.12 15.11
C SER A 182 1.21 -7.26 14.25
N LEU A 183 1.84 -6.96 13.12
CA LEU A 183 2.50 -7.96 12.26
C LEU A 183 3.60 -8.71 13.02
N VAL A 184 4.47 -7.98 13.72
CA VAL A 184 5.54 -8.58 14.53
C VAL A 184 4.96 -9.48 15.62
N THR A 185 3.89 -9.04 16.28
CA THR A 185 3.20 -9.85 17.28
C THR A 185 2.65 -11.14 16.67
N LEU A 186 1.91 -11.03 15.57
CA LEU A 186 1.34 -12.19 14.87
C LEU A 186 2.41 -13.19 14.43
N MET A 187 3.53 -12.72 13.89
CA MET A 187 4.64 -13.58 13.46
C MET A 187 5.34 -14.28 14.62
N LYS A 188 5.39 -13.66 15.81
CA LYS A 188 5.95 -14.27 17.03
C LYS A 188 5.00 -15.27 17.69
N THR A 189 3.69 -15.08 17.53
CA THR A 189 2.67 -15.95 18.14
C THR A 189 2.17 -17.05 17.21
N ALA A 190 2.52 -17.01 15.92
CA ALA A 190 2.21 -18.09 14.99
C ALA A 190 3.02 -19.34 15.37
N PRO A 191 2.37 -20.52 15.52
CA PRO A 191 3.12 -21.76 15.75
C PRO A 191 4.04 -22.03 14.56
N PRO A 192 5.23 -22.64 14.77
CA PRO A 192 6.07 -23.06 13.66
C PRO A 192 5.26 -24.05 12.80
N GLY A 193 5.06 -23.68 11.54
CA GLY A 193 4.43 -24.53 10.52
C GLY A 193 5.40 -25.56 9.95
#